data_AF-A0A069IF37-F1
#
_entry.id   AF-A0A069IF37-F1
#
_cell.length_a   1.000
_cell.length_b   1.000
_cell.length_c   1.000
_cell.angle_alpha   90.00
_cell.angle_beta   90.00
_cell.angle_gamma   90.00
#
_symmetry.space_group_name_H-M   'P 1'
#
loop_
_entity.id
_entity.type
_entity.pdbx_description
1 polymer ?
#
loop_
_entity_poly.entity_id
_entity_poly.type
_entity_poly.pdbx_seq_one_letter_code
_entity_poly.pdbx_strand_id
1 'polypeptide(L)' 'MLSAFERILPLRRPSNLPRREMVTTVLAASGGLTGEVSRLLNVAAELAILDGREMIDLSHIEQAKNAGL' A
#
# COMPACT_ATOMS: atom_id res chain seq x y z
N MET A 1 -12.00 -5.05 -1.49
CA MET A 1 -11.45 -3.92 -2.27
C MET A 1 -9.93 -3.99 -2.34
N LEU A 2 -9.19 -4.11 -1.23
CA LEU A 2 -7.71 -4.21 -1.25
C LEU A 2 -7.15 -5.40 -2.03
N SER A 3 -7.87 -6.53 -2.08
CA SER A 3 -7.51 -7.69 -2.91
C SER A 3 -7.49 -7.39 -4.42
N ALA A 4 -8.21 -6.37 -4.90
CA ALA A 4 -8.16 -5.96 -6.31
C ALA A 4 -6.83 -5.25 -6.62
N PHE A 5 -6.32 -4.46 -5.67
CA PHE A 5 -5.03 -3.76 -5.83
C PHE A 5 -3.87 -4.74 -5.97
N GLU A 6 -3.88 -5.88 -5.27
CA GLU A 6 -2.82 -6.90 -5.43
C GLU A 6 -2.66 -7.40 -6.87
N ARG A 7 -3.70 -7.34 -7.70
CA ARG A 7 -3.66 -7.79 -9.09
C ARG A 7 -3.23 -6.68 -10.06
N ILE A 8 -3.30 -5.43 -9.63
CA ILE A 8 -3.09 -4.25 -10.47
C ILE A 8 -1.73 -3.62 -10.19
N LEU A 9 -1.25 -3.69 -8.94
CA LEU A 9 0.04 -3.14 -8.55
C LEU A 9 1.18 -3.94 -9.21
N PRO A 10 2.21 -3.26 -9.77
CA PRO A 10 3.30 -3.89 -10.51
C PRO A 10 4.36 -4.49 -9.58
N LEU A 11 3.93 -5.32 -8.62
CA LEU A 11 4.79 -5.95 -7.62
C LEU A 11 5.05 -7.40 -7.99
N ARG A 12 6.30 -7.86 -7.88
CA ARG A 12 6.67 -9.25 -8.19
C ARG A 12 6.28 -10.22 -7.10
N ARG A 13 6.08 -9.75 -5.87
CA ARG A 13 5.74 -10.58 -4.72
C ARG A 13 4.38 -10.19 -4.14
N PRO A 14 3.59 -11.19 -3.70
CA PRO A 14 2.30 -10.93 -3.08
C PRO A 14 2.49 -10.16 -1.77
N SER A 15 1.74 -9.07 -1.61
CA SER A 15 1.84 -8.20 -0.42
C SER A 15 0.87 -8.59 0.71
N ASN A 16 -0.02 -9.56 0.44
CA ASN A 16 -1.11 -10.00 1.29
C ASN A 16 -1.93 -8.81 1.85
N LEU A 17 -2.28 -7.85 0.99
CA LEU A 17 -3.01 -6.64 1.34
C LEU A 17 -4.34 -6.86 2.09
N PRO A 18 -5.12 -7.94 1.85
CA PRO A 18 -6.36 -8.15 2.61
C PRO A 18 -6.13 -8.62 4.06
N ARG A 19 -4.88 -8.81 4.51
CA ARG A 19 -4.59 -9.13 5.91
C ARG A 19 -5.07 -8.00 6.82
N ARG A 20 -5.72 -8.36 7.94
CA ARG A 20 -6.41 -7.42 8.84
C ARG A 20 -5.56 -6.21 9.23
N GLU A 21 -4.32 -6.45 9.61
CA GLU A 21 -3.39 -5.39 10.02
C GLU A 21 -3.10 -4.39 8.88
N MET A 22 -2.87 -4.87 7.65
CA MET A 22 -2.68 -4.00 6.50
C MET A 22 -3.93 -3.18 6.20
N VAL A 23 -5.11 -3.82 6.25
CA VAL A 23 -6.40 -3.15 6.05
C VAL A 23 -6.56 -2.02 7.06
N THR A 24 -6.29 -2.26 8.34
CA THR A 24 -6.40 -1.23 9.39
C THR A 24 -5.42 -0.09 9.18
N THR A 25 -4.17 -0.38 8.83
CA THR A 25 -3.14 0.66 8.60
C THR A 25 -3.48 1.51 7.37
N VAL A 26 -3.87 0.88 6.27
CA VAL A 26 -4.25 1.57 5.03
C VAL A 26 -5.47 2.46 5.25
N LEU A 27 -6.51 1.97 5.93
CA LEU A 27 -7.70 2.77 6.24
C LEU A 27 -7.37 3.96 7.15
N ALA A 28 -6.54 3.75 8.17
CA ALA A 28 -6.11 4.83 9.06
C ALA A 28 -5.27 5.89 8.34
N ALA A 29 -4.35 5.48 7.46
CA ALA A 29 -3.48 6.38 6.71
C ALA A 29 -4.21 7.14 5.58
N SER A 30 -5.27 6.57 5.01
CA SER A 30 -6.05 7.19 3.92
C SER A 30 -7.30 7.94 4.38
N GLY A 31 -7.63 7.89 5.67
CA GLY A 31 -8.92 8.38 6.19
C GLY A 31 -10.13 7.59 5.67
N GLY A 32 -9.91 6.40 5.09
CA GLY A 32 -10.96 5.57 4.50
C GLY A 32 -11.50 6.05 3.16
N LEU A 33 -10.90 7.08 2.55
CA LEU A 33 -11.32 7.60 1.25
C LEU A 33 -10.73 6.75 0.12
N THR A 34 -11.57 6.25 -0.79
CA THR A 34 -11.14 5.37 -1.89
C THR A 34 -10.03 5.98 -2.76
N GLY A 35 -10.10 7.29 -3.02
CA GLY A 35 -9.07 8.03 -3.76
C GLY A 35 -7.72 8.01 -3.02
N GLU A 36 -7.73 8.31 -1.73
CA GLU A 36 -6.51 8.30 -0.91
C GLU A 36 -5.97 6.88 -0.68
N VAL A 37 -6.83 5.86 -0.60
CA VAL A 37 -6.38 4.45 -0.59
C VAL A 37 -5.60 4.13 -1.86
N SER A 38 -6.11 4.51 -3.03
CA SER A 38 -5.42 4.28 -4.31
C SER A 38 -4.08 5.01 -4.35
N ARG A 39 -4.06 6.29 -3.94
CA ARG A 39 -2.84 7.11 -3.93
C ARG A 39 -1.78 6.53 -2.98
N LEU A 40 -2.18 6.20 -1.75
CA LEU A 40 -1.31 5.60 -0.73
C LEU A 40 -0.68 4.30 -1.23
N LEU A 41 -1.47 3.40 -1.84
CA LEU A 41 -0.96 2.12 -2.32
C LEU A 41 -0.03 2.26 -3.52
N ASN A 42 -0.26 3.25 -4.40
CA ASN A 42 0.66 3.53 -5.52
C ASN A 42 2.02 4.02 -5.01
N VAL A 43 2.04 4.97 -4.07
CA VAL A 43 3.29 5.46 -3.47
C VAL A 43 4.00 4.34 -2.71
N ALA A 44 3.26 3.52 -1.95
CA ALA A 44 3.83 2.38 -1.24
C ALA A 44 4.43 1.33 -2.20
N ALA A 45 3.78 1.08 -3.34
CA ALA A 45 4.31 0.17 -4.37
C ALA A 45 5.58 0.72 -5.02
N GLU A 46 5.63 2.01 -5.31
CA GLU A 46 6.85 2.67 -5.82
C GLU A 46 8.01 2.51 -4.83
N LEU A 47 7.78 2.80 -3.55
CA LEU A 47 8.79 2.60 -2.50
C LEU A 47 9.28 1.15 -2.41
N ALA A 48 8.37 0.18 -2.52
CA ALA A 48 8.69 -1.24 -2.50
C ALA A 48 9.46 -1.71 -3.75
N ILE A 49 9.30 -1.03 -4.88
CA ILE A 49 10.09 -1.29 -6.09
C ILE A 49 11.49 -0.69 -5.92
N LEU A 50 11.57 0.55 -5.42
CA LEU A 50 12.83 1.26 -5.22
C LEU A 50 13.73 0.58 -4.18
N ASP A 51 13.16 -0.06 -3.15
CA ASP A 51 13.92 -0.78 -2.14
C ASP A 51 14.25 -2.24 -2.52
N GLY A 52 13.76 -2.72 -3.66
CA GLY A 52 14.02 -4.03 -4.22
C GLY A 52 13.26 -5.20 -3.58
N ARG A 53 12.38 -4.96 -2.59
CA ARG A 53 11.54 -6.04 -2.03
C ARG A 53 10.44 -6.45 -3.00
N GLU A 54 9.97 -5.51 -3.82
CA GLU A 54 8.86 -5.64 -4.75
C GLU A 54 7.62 -6.25 -4.08
N MET A 55 7.36 -5.82 -2.83
CA MET A 55 6.27 -6.23 -1.94
C MET A 55 5.96 -5.10 -0.95
N ILE A 56 4.70 -4.73 -0.79
CA ILE A 56 4.28 -3.77 0.23
C ILE A 56 4.21 -4.45 1.59
N ASP A 57 4.87 -3.82 2.57
CA ASP A 57 4.72 -4.08 4.00
C ASP A 57 4.27 -2.80 4.74
N LEU A 58 4.11 -2.88 6.06
CA LEU A 58 3.67 -1.73 6.87
C LEU A 58 4.61 -0.53 6.77
N SER A 59 5.91 -0.77 6.62
CA SER A 59 6.89 0.31 6.56
C SER A 59 6.70 1.15 5.29
N HIS A 60 6.30 0.54 4.18
CA HIS A 60 5.98 1.26 2.94
C HIS A 60 4.72 2.11 3.09
N ILE A 61 3.71 1.62 3.83
CA ILE A 61 2.49 2.39 4.09
C ILE A 61 2.79 3.63 4.94
N GLU A 62 3.60 3.48 6.01
CA GLU A 62 3.99 4.61 6.84
C GLU A 62 4.87 5.62 6.09
N GLN A 63 5.80 5.14 5.25
CA GLN A 63 6.61 6.01 4.41
C GLN A 63 5.75 6.76 3.38
N ALA A 64 4.81 6.07 2.73
CA ALA A 64 3.90 6.68 1.76
C ALA A 64 3.00 7.75 2.41
N LYS A 65 2.53 7.51 3.63
CA LYS A 65 1.80 8.51 4.43
C LYS A 65 2.66 9.76 4.67
N ASN A 66 3.90 9.56 5.12
CA ASN A 66 4.81 10.67 5.45
C ASN A 66 5.32 11.43 4.19
N ALA A 67 5.23 10.82 3.01
CA ALA A 67 5.63 11.42 1.74
C ALA A 67 4.64 12.48 1.20
N GLY A 68 3.60 12.84 1.96
CA GLY A 68 2.67 13.92 1.64
C GLY A 68 1.22 13.46 1.40
N LEU A 69 0.72 12.55 2.24
CA LEU A 69 -0.71 12.32 2.48
C LEU A 69 -1.19 13.12 3.69
#